data_AF-A0A225AZ23-F1
#
_entry.id   AF-A0A225AZ23-F1
#
_cell.length_a   1.000
_cell.length_b   1.000
_cell.length_c   1.000
_cell.angle_alpha   90.00
_cell.angle_beta   90.00
_cell.angle_gamma   90.00
#
_symmetry.space_group_name_H-M   'P 1'
#
loop_
_entity.id
_entity.type
_entity.pdbx_description
1 polymer ?
#
loop_
_entity_poly.entity_id
_entity_poly.type
_entity_poly.pdbx_seq_one_letter_code
_entity_poly.pdbx_strand_id
1 'polypeptide(L)'
;MFRFVWGVILFMHVVCKDWSGLMAVRFFLGMAKGVVTPAFMLISTGWYARQDQPLRMGFWFSFNGIAQIVGGLLSYGLGHIHVFGNLLVENFGYGTLETTLLGMPAGALEFVLMMIITFVCMKFANTRSYCMTIALILALVGSAMVYAAPYHNKGTLLAGYYLIYAFPTGYILLLSMASANIAGHTKKVTVNSLLLIGYCVGNIIAPQFFKSDQKPRYGLGVGSCMVSFAVLIVMVIALRIYLGWQNNKRRSGGMDDLVTVGNLEFFDLTDQVNPRFVYVY
;
A
#
# COMPACT_ATOMS: atom_id res chain seq x y z
N MET A 1 -1.60 -24.56 3.48
CA MET A 1 -0.45 -24.77 4.40
C MET A 1 0.00 -23.49 5.10
N PHE A 2 0.30 -22.40 4.39
CA PHE A 2 0.79 -21.14 4.98
C PHE A 2 -0.09 -20.54 6.11
N ARG A 3 -1.41 -20.41 5.89
CA ARG A 3 -2.36 -19.86 6.88
C ARG A 3 -2.39 -20.66 8.19
N PHE A 4 -2.11 -21.96 8.11
CA PHE A 4 -2.07 -22.84 9.28
C PHE A 4 -0.82 -22.56 10.13
N VAL A 5 0.35 -22.41 9.48
CA VAL A 5 1.60 -22.03 10.17
C VAL A 5 1.45 -20.67 10.86
N TRP A 6 0.82 -19.70 10.20
CA TRP A 6 0.53 -18.41 10.81
C TRP A 6 -0.38 -18.52 12.04
N GLY A 7 -1.43 -19.37 11.98
CA GLY A 7 -2.31 -19.64 13.11
C GLY A 7 -1.59 -20.30 14.29
N VAL A 8 -0.71 -21.26 14.04
CA VAL A 8 0.10 -21.92 15.08
C VAL A 8 1.02 -20.92 15.78
N ILE A 9 1.68 -20.04 15.03
CA ILE A 9 2.56 -18.99 15.60
C ILE A 9 1.74 -18.01 16.46
N LEU A 10 0.48 -17.72 16.11
CA LEU A 10 -0.38 -16.91 16.96
C LEU A 10 -0.68 -17.59 18.30
N PHE A 11 -1.00 -18.89 18.31
CA PHE A 11 -1.21 -19.62 19.57
C PHE A 11 0.04 -19.65 20.45
N MET A 12 1.25 -19.63 19.86
CA MET A 12 2.50 -19.55 20.63
C MET A 12 2.67 -18.24 21.41
N HIS A 13 1.94 -17.16 21.07
CA HIS A 13 1.98 -15.93 21.86
C HIS A 13 1.41 -16.11 23.27
N VAL A 14 0.47 -17.03 23.46
CA VAL A 14 -0.14 -17.31 24.78
C VAL A 14 0.85 -18.00 25.72
N VAL A 15 1.82 -18.73 25.17
CA VAL A 15 2.81 -19.52 25.92
C VAL A 15 4.06 -18.69 26.24
N CYS A 16 4.32 -17.60 25.52
CA CYS A 16 5.48 -16.75 25.75
C CYS A 16 5.33 -15.91 27.02
N LYS A 17 6.12 -16.22 28.05
CA LYS A 17 6.19 -15.45 29.29
C LYS A 17 7.41 -14.53 29.39
N ASP A 18 8.38 -14.69 28.48
CA ASP A 18 9.64 -13.93 28.46
C ASP A 18 9.72 -12.97 27.27
N TRP A 19 10.38 -11.83 27.47
CA TRP A 19 10.58 -10.81 26.43
C TRP A 19 11.31 -11.36 25.20
N SER A 20 12.33 -12.19 25.43
CA SER A 20 13.08 -12.86 24.35
C SER A 20 12.19 -13.80 23.53
N GLY A 21 11.35 -14.59 24.20
CA GLY A 21 10.38 -15.48 23.55
C GLY A 21 9.36 -14.71 22.72
N LEU A 22 8.82 -13.61 23.24
CA LEU A 22 7.88 -12.76 22.52
C LEU A 22 8.50 -12.16 21.24
N MET A 23 9.76 -11.72 21.30
CA MET A 23 10.47 -11.18 20.14
C MET A 23 10.75 -12.26 19.09
N ALA A 24 11.11 -13.47 19.50
CA ALA A 24 11.30 -14.60 18.59
C ALA A 24 10.00 -14.96 17.85
N VAL A 25 8.88 -15.05 18.56
CA VAL A 25 7.58 -15.34 17.94
C VAL A 25 7.15 -14.22 16.98
N ARG A 26 7.38 -12.94 17.34
CA ARG A 26 7.13 -11.80 16.44
C ARG A 26 7.98 -11.84 15.17
N PHE A 27 9.24 -12.26 15.29
CA PHE A 27 10.13 -12.44 14.14
C PHE A 27 9.57 -13.48 13.17
N PHE A 28 9.20 -14.66 13.65
CA PHE A 28 8.61 -15.72 12.81
C PHE A 28 7.24 -15.33 12.24
N LEU A 29 6.43 -14.58 13.01
CA LEU A 29 5.17 -14.04 12.52
C LEU A 29 5.40 -13.07 11.34
N GLY A 30 6.45 -12.24 11.42
CA GLY A 30 6.88 -11.36 10.34
C GLY A 30 7.31 -12.12 9.08
N MET A 31 8.14 -13.15 9.25
CA MET A 31 8.56 -14.03 8.14
C MET A 31 7.36 -14.68 7.46
N ALA A 32 6.38 -15.16 8.23
CA ALA A 32 5.15 -15.68 7.67
C ALA A 32 4.42 -14.59 6.87
N LYS A 33 4.14 -13.43 7.46
CA LYS A 33 3.34 -12.38 6.82
C LYS A 33 3.94 -11.89 5.49
N GLY A 34 5.26 -11.90 5.34
CA GLY A 34 5.96 -11.43 4.14
C GLY A 34 5.57 -12.13 2.83
N VAL A 35 5.13 -13.39 2.87
CA VAL A 35 4.80 -14.16 1.64
C VAL A 35 3.47 -13.75 1.03
N VAL A 36 2.57 -13.16 1.81
CA VAL A 36 1.17 -12.94 1.42
C VAL A 36 1.05 -11.96 0.25
N THR A 37 1.67 -10.80 0.36
CA THR A 37 1.61 -9.73 -0.64
C THR A 37 2.18 -10.13 -2.01
N PRO A 38 3.41 -10.71 -2.12
CA PRO A 38 3.92 -11.15 -3.42
C PRO A 38 3.15 -12.34 -3.99
N ALA A 39 2.65 -13.27 -3.16
CA ALA A 39 1.83 -14.38 -3.64
C ALA A 39 0.54 -13.88 -4.31
N PHE A 40 -0.15 -12.90 -3.71
CA PHE A 40 -1.33 -12.31 -4.32
C PHE A 40 -1.04 -11.57 -5.63
N MET A 41 0.10 -10.89 -5.72
CA MET A 41 0.52 -10.24 -6.98
C MET A 41 0.83 -11.27 -8.07
N LEU A 42 1.54 -12.35 -7.75
CA LEU A 42 1.84 -13.41 -8.71
C LEU A 42 0.57 -14.11 -9.21
N ILE A 43 -0.35 -14.44 -8.30
CA ILE A 43 -1.64 -15.04 -8.69
C ILE A 43 -2.43 -14.09 -9.58
N SER A 44 -2.51 -12.81 -9.23
CA SER A 44 -3.26 -11.81 -9.99
C SER A 44 -2.67 -11.56 -11.38
N THR A 45 -1.35 -11.73 -11.55
CA THR A 45 -0.67 -11.56 -12.84
C THR A 45 -0.65 -12.81 -13.70
N GLY A 46 -0.78 -13.99 -13.11
CA GLY A 46 -0.81 -15.27 -13.84
C GLY A 46 -2.17 -15.56 -14.48
N TRP A 47 -3.26 -15.19 -13.81
CA TRP A 47 -4.62 -15.57 -14.24
C TRP A 47 -5.40 -14.47 -14.97
N TYR A 48 -4.93 -13.22 -14.96
CA TYR A 48 -5.72 -12.08 -15.43
C TYR A 48 -5.00 -11.16 -16.41
N ALA A 49 -5.77 -10.66 -17.37
CA ALA A 49 -5.32 -9.71 -18.38
C ALA A 49 -4.84 -8.40 -17.75
N ARG A 50 -3.85 -7.76 -18.38
CA ARG A 50 -3.20 -6.53 -17.87
C ARG A 50 -4.17 -5.39 -17.56
N GLN A 51 -5.30 -5.31 -18.27
CA GLN A 51 -6.33 -4.30 -18.08
C GLN A 51 -7.15 -4.49 -16.80
N ASP A 52 -7.37 -5.74 -16.35
CA ASP A 52 -8.21 -6.07 -15.20
C ASP A 52 -7.43 -6.16 -13.87
N GLN A 53 -6.10 -6.23 -13.96
CA GLN A 53 -5.19 -6.25 -12.81
C GLN A 53 -5.47 -5.15 -11.75
N PRO A 54 -5.67 -3.86 -12.09
CA PRO A 54 -5.89 -2.81 -11.08
C PRO A 54 -7.17 -3.01 -10.28
N LEU A 55 -8.29 -3.42 -10.90
CA LEU A 55 -9.55 -3.64 -10.19
C LEU A 55 -9.43 -4.79 -9.18
N ARG A 56 -8.77 -5.88 -9.58
CA ARG A 56 -8.62 -7.07 -8.74
C ARG A 56 -7.66 -6.82 -7.59
N MET A 57 -6.52 -6.18 -7.84
CA MET A 57 -5.61 -5.76 -6.78
C MET A 57 -6.28 -4.74 -5.85
N GLY A 58 -7.06 -3.81 -6.41
CA GLY A 58 -7.93 -2.91 -5.65
C GLY A 58 -8.85 -3.67 -4.71
N PHE A 59 -9.65 -4.58 -5.23
CA PHE A 59 -10.57 -5.40 -4.44
C PHE A 59 -9.88 -6.19 -3.32
N TRP A 60 -8.72 -6.82 -3.61
CA TRP A 60 -7.96 -7.55 -2.59
C TRP A 60 -7.43 -6.64 -1.48
N PHE A 61 -6.89 -5.48 -1.84
CA PHE A 61 -6.37 -4.54 -0.85
C PHE A 61 -7.47 -3.77 -0.14
N SER A 62 -8.68 -3.68 -0.71
CA SER A 62 -9.85 -3.04 -0.09
C SER A 62 -10.29 -3.76 1.18
N PHE A 63 -9.94 -5.04 1.32
CA PHE A 63 -10.09 -5.75 2.59
C PHE A 63 -9.27 -5.14 3.73
N ASN A 64 -8.23 -4.34 3.45
CA ASN A 64 -7.51 -3.59 4.48
C ASN A 64 -8.43 -2.54 5.13
N GLY A 65 -9.09 -1.71 4.32
CA GLY A 65 -10.08 -0.74 4.81
C GLY A 65 -11.22 -1.43 5.58
N ILE A 66 -11.74 -2.56 5.07
CA ILE A 66 -12.77 -3.35 5.79
C ILE A 66 -12.23 -3.89 7.12
N ALA A 67 -11.01 -4.41 7.14
CA ALA A 67 -10.39 -4.91 8.37
C ALA A 67 -10.16 -3.79 9.38
N GLN A 68 -9.91 -2.56 8.95
CA GLN A 68 -9.80 -1.40 9.83
C GLN A 68 -11.16 -1.00 10.42
N ILE A 69 -12.24 -1.07 9.64
CA ILE A 69 -13.61 -0.83 10.14
C ILE A 69 -14.01 -1.90 11.16
N VAL A 70 -13.91 -3.18 10.79
CA VAL A 70 -14.28 -4.31 11.66
C VAL A 70 -13.36 -4.37 12.87
N GLY A 71 -12.05 -4.18 12.68
CA GLY A 71 -11.06 -4.14 13.76
C GLY A 71 -11.30 -2.98 14.71
N GLY A 72 -11.64 -1.79 14.19
CA GLY A 72 -12.07 -0.66 15.00
C GLY A 72 -13.31 -0.97 15.82
N LEU A 73 -14.30 -1.66 15.25
CA LEU A 73 -15.55 -2.00 15.93
C LEU A 73 -15.33 -3.06 17.02
N LEU A 74 -14.54 -4.09 16.71
CA LEU A 74 -14.16 -5.12 17.67
C LEU A 74 -13.33 -4.53 18.81
N SER A 75 -12.36 -3.66 18.50
CA SER A 75 -11.56 -2.97 19.51
C SER A 75 -12.41 -2.03 20.36
N TYR A 76 -13.42 -1.38 19.78
CA TYR A 76 -14.39 -0.57 20.52
C TYR A 76 -15.23 -1.42 21.49
N GLY A 77 -15.72 -2.59 21.04
CA GLY A 77 -16.49 -3.51 21.87
C GLY A 77 -15.67 -4.17 22.98
N LEU A 78 -14.45 -4.62 22.68
CA LEU A 78 -13.51 -5.16 23.67
C LEU A 78 -13.03 -4.09 24.66
N GLY A 79 -12.82 -2.87 24.16
CA GLY A 79 -12.48 -1.70 24.96
C GLY A 79 -13.57 -1.39 25.99
N HIS A 80 -14.85 -1.51 25.64
CA HIS A 80 -15.95 -1.35 26.60
C HIS A 80 -15.90 -2.35 27.74
N ILE A 81 -15.57 -3.62 27.46
CA ILE A 81 -15.48 -4.68 28.48
C ILE A 81 -14.31 -4.42 29.45
N HIS A 82 -13.16 -3.96 28.93
CA HIS A 82 -12.00 -3.61 29.76
C HIS A 82 -12.16 -2.28 30.52
N VAL A 83 -12.81 -1.29 29.91
CA VAL A 83 -13.10 0.02 30.54
C VAL A 83 -14.16 -0.13 31.64
N PHE A 84 -15.12 -1.05 31.52
CA PHE A 84 -16.05 -1.37 32.61
C PHE A 84 -15.33 -1.90 33.87
N GLY A 85 -14.19 -2.60 33.70
CA GLY A 85 -13.31 -3.01 34.81
C GLY A 85 -12.40 -1.89 35.34
N ASN A 86 -11.91 -1.00 34.46
CA ASN A 86 -11.06 0.14 34.85
C ASN A 86 -11.85 1.38 35.33
N LEU A 87 -13.15 1.49 35.09
CA LEU A 87 -14.02 2.55 35.65
C LEU A 87 -14.21 2.43 37.18
N LEU A 88 -13.77 1.33 37.80
CA LEU A 88 -13.57 1.22 39.24
C LEU A 88 -12.28 1.91 39.73
N VAL A 89 -11.35 2.27 38.84
CA VAL A 89 -10.05 2.88 39.15
C VAL A 89 -9.76 4.05 38.20
N GLU A 90 -10.21 5.24 38.62
CA GLU A 90 -9.63 6.57 38.33
C GLU A 90 -9.71 7.20 36.91
N ASN A 91 -10.75 8.02 36.73
CA ASN A 91 -10.69 9.46 36.42
C ASN A 91 -9.49 10.05 35.62
N PHE A 92 -9.18 9.60 34.39
CA PHE A 92 -8.27 10.34 33.50
C PHE A 92 -8.72 10.39 32.02
N GLY A 93 -9.76 11.17 31.75
CA GLY A 93 -9.63 12.37 30.91
C GLY A 93 -9.37 12.29 29.39
N TYR A 94 -9.06 11.15 28.76
CA TYR A 94 -9.19 10.96 27.29
C TYR A 94 -9.31 9.47 26.96
N GLY A 95 -10.45 9.05 26.41
CA GLY A 95 -10.72 7.64 26.15
C GLY A 95 -10.04 7.12 24.90
N THR A 96 -9.39 5.96 25.01
CA THR A 96 -8.93 5.07 23.92
C THR A 96 -10.03 4.77 22.86
N LEU A 97 -11.28 5.07 23.21
CA LEU A 97 -12.48 4.92 22.39
C LEU A 97 -12.57 5.95 21.26
N GLU A 98 -12.21 7.23 21.50
CA GLU A 98 -12.42 8.29 20.50
C GLU A 98 -11.43 8.16 19.33
N THR A 99 -10.18 7.77 19.61
CA THR A 99 -9.16 7.53 18.57
C THR A 99 -9.46 6.28 17.72
N THR A 100 -10.06 5.26 18.33
CA THR A 100 -10.48 4.04 17.60
C THR A 100 -11.68 4.32 16.69
N LEU A 101 -12.62 5.16 17.15
CA LEU A 101 -13.79 5.56 16.37
C LEU A 101 -13.41 6.40 15.13
N LEU A 102 -12.44 7.31 15.26
CA LEU A 102 -11.92 8.12 14.14
C LEU A 102 -11.20 7.29 13.06
N GLY A 103 -10.82 6.05 13.37
CA GLY A 103 -10.25 5.12 12.39
C GLY A 103 -11.29 4.52 11.42
N MET A 104 -12.56 4.41 11.82
CA MET A 104 -13.60 3.81 10.98
C MET A 104 -13.92 4.66 9.74
N PRO A 105 -14.12 6.00 9.84
CA PRO A 105 -14.33 6.83 8.67
C PRO A 105 -13.12 6.82 7.74
N ALA A 106 -11.90 6.77 8.27
CA ALA A 106 -10.69 6.66 7.45
C ALA A 106 -10.66 5.36 6.63
N GLY A 107 -10.96 4.22 7.25
CA GLY A 107 -11.05 2.92 6.55
C GLY A 107 -12.18 2.87 5.51
N ALA A 108 -13.32 3.51 5.79
CA ALA A 108 -14.42 3.62 4.83
C ALA A 108 -14.05 4.50 3.62
N LEU A 109 -13.39 5.64 3.86
CA LEU A 109 -12.88 6.51 2.80
C LEU A 109 -11.84 5.78 1.95
N GLU A 110 -10.90 5.07 2.57
CA GLU A 110 -9.93 4.24 1.86
C GLU A 110 -10.62 3.24 0.94
N PHE A 111 -11.58 2.47 1.47
CA PHE A 111 -12.34 1.48 0.70
C PHE A 111 -13.05 2.09 -0.51
N VAL A 112 -13.79 3.19 -0.30
CA VAL A 112 -14.60 3.82 -1.36
C VAL A 112 -13.70 4.46 -2.42
N LEU A 113 -12.70 5.25 -2.01
CA LEU A 113 -11.78 5.91 -2.95
C LEU A 113 -11.03 4.88 -3.80
N MET A 114 -10.61 3.79 -3.18
CA MET A 114 -9.89 2.74 -3.85
C MET A 114 -10.72 2.03 -4.91
N MET A 115 -11.97 1.69 -4.60
CA MET A 115 -12.89 1.07 -5.58
C MET A 115 -13.18 2.00 -6.75
N ILE A 116 -13.40 3.29 -6.50
CA ILE A 116 -13.67 4.28 -7.56
C ILE A 116 -12.43 4.45 -8.46
N ILE A 117 -11.26 4.69 -7.88
CA ILE A 117 -10.04 4.98 -8.66
C ILE A 117 -9.59 3.76 -9.47
N THR A 118 -9.68 2.56 -8.89
CA THR A 118 -9.32 1.32 -9.61
C THR A 118 -10.31 0.99 -10.73
N PHE A 119 -11.60 1.31 -10.55
CA PHE A 119 -12.59 1.20 -11.62
C PHE A 119 -12.33 2.20 -12.77
N VAL A 120 -11.99 3.46 -12.45
CA VAL A 120 -11.60 4.45 -13.46
C VAL A 120 -10.36 4.00 -14.24
N CYS A 121 -9.35 3.46 -13.54
CA CYS A 121 -8.11 2.93 -14.16
C CYS A 121 -8.34 1.70 -15.04
N MET A 122 -9.43 0.97 -14.83
CA MET A 122 -9.85 -0.15 -15.69
C MET A 122 -10.56 0.36 -16.94
N LYS A 123 -11.41 1.37 -16.82
CA LYS A 123 -12.20 1.91 -17.94
C LYS A 123 -11.37 2.75 -18.91
N PHE A 124 -10.38 3.48 -18.42
CA PHE A 124 -9.57 4.39 -19.24
C PHE A 124 -8.12 3.92 -19.32
N ALA A 125 -7.66 3.60 -20.54
CA ALA A 125 -6.28 3.20 -20.79
C ALA A 125 -5.28 4.32 -20.42
N ASN A 126 -4.11 3.94 -19.89
CA ASN A 126 -2.99 4.84 -19.56
C ASN A 126 -3.28 5.97 -18.56
N THR A 127 -4.32 5.80 -17.73
CA THR A 127 -4.68 6.74 -16.66
C THR A 127 -4.00 6.45 -15.32
N ARG A 128 -3.31 5.32 -15.19
CA ARG A 128 -2.81 4.79 -13.92
C ARG A 128 -1.85 5.75 -13.21
N SER A 129 -0.83 6.28 -13.90
CA SER A 129 0.08 7.25 -13.28
C SER A 129 -0.56 8.60 -13.02
N TYR A 130 -1.57 9.05 -13.78
CA TYR A 130 -2.29 10.28 -13.42
C TYR A 130 -3.07 10.10 -12.12
N CYS A 131 -3.80 8.99 -11.98
CA CYS A 131 -4.52 8.68 -10.75
C CYS A 131 -3.56 8.52 -9.55
N MET A 132 -2.40 7.90 -9.76
CA MET A 132 -1.36 7.77 -8.73
C MET A 132 -0.79 9.13 -8.31
N THR A 133 -0.46 10.00 -9.27
CA THR A 133 0.05 11.35 -8.98
C THR A 133 -0.99 12.18 -8.24
N ILE A 134 -2.26 12.12 -8.63
CA ILE A 134 -3.34 12.83 -7.92
C ILE A 134 -3.47 12.33 -6.48
N ALA A 135 -3.46 11.01 -6.27
CA ALA A 135 -3.53 10.44 -4.92
C ALA A 135 -2.34 10.85 -4.04
N LEU A 136 -1.13 10.90 -4.61
CA LEU A 136 0.07 11.36 -3.90
C LEU A 136 0.03 12.87 -3.61
N ILE A 137 -0.51 13.69 -4.51
CA ILE A 137 -0.71 15.12 -4.28
C ILE A 137 -1.71 15.33 -3.14
N LEU A 138 -2.81 14.59 -3.10
CA LEU A 138 -3.78 14.65 -1.99
C LEU A 138 -3.12 14.26 -0.66
N ALA A 139 -2.30 13.21 -0.64
CA ALA A 139 -1.56 12.82 0.55
C ALA A 139 -0.53 13.88 0.99
N LEU A 140 0.16 14.52 0.03
CA LEU A 140 1.07 15.63 0.29
C LEU A 140 0.33 16.83 0.89
N VAL A 141 -0.80 17.24 0.32
CA VAL A 141 -1.65 18.31 0.85
C VAL A 141 -2.15 17.96 2.25
N GLY A 142 -2.62 16.72 2.46
CA GLY A 142 -3.04 16.25 3.78
C GLY A 142 -1.93 16.34 4.83
N SER A 143 -0.71 15.91 4.47
CA SER A 143 0.45 16.02 5.36
C SER A 143 0.86 17.47 5.63
N ALA A 144 0.77 18.36 4.64
CA ALA A 144 1.01 19.79 4.82
C ALA A 144 -0.04 20.46 5.71
N MET A 145 -1.32 20.08 5.58
CA MET A 145 -2.41 20.54 6.46
C MET A 145 -2.16 20.14 7.91
N VAL A 146 -1.77 18.87 8.16
CA VAL A 146 -1.41 18.40 9.50
C VAL A 146 -0.18 19.12 10.04
N TYR A 147 0.80 19.42 9.17
CA TYR A 147 2.01 20.13 9.56
C TYR A 147 1.74 21.59 9.93
N ALA A 148 0.91 22.31 9.17
CA ALA A 148 0.71 23.75 9.32
C ALA A 148 -0.44 24.14 10.28
N ALA A 149 -1.46 23.30 10.44
CA ALA A 149 -2.66 23.67 11.20
C ALA A 149 -2.39 23.85 12.72
N PRO A 150 -3.03 24.85 13.36
CA PRO A 150 -2.99 25.00 14.82
C PRO A 150 -3.84 23.91 15.51
N TYR A 151 -3.34 23.39 16.63
CA TYR A 151 -3.98 22.28 17.39
C TYR A 151 -5.41 22.51 17.82
N HIS A 152 -5.78 23.78 18.01
CA HIS A 152 -7.12 24.14 18.43
C HIS A 152 -8.16 23.80 17.35
N ASN A 153 -7.77 23.79 16.07
CA ASN A 153 -8.66 23.46 14.97
C ASN A 153 -8.59 21.97 14.62
N LYS A 154 -9.24 21.15 15.46
CA LYS A 154 -9.35 19.69 15.28
C LYS A 154 -9.93 19.29 13.92
N GLY A 155 -10.81 20.12 13.34
CA GLY A 155 -11.42 19.86 12.03
C GLY A 155 -10.40 19.81 10.89
N THR A 156 -9.47 20.78 10.84
CA THR A 156 -8.41 20.82 9.82
C THR A 156 -7.43 19.67 9.97
N LEU A 157 -7.09 19.29 11.21
CA LEU A 157 -6.21 18.15 11.49
C LEU A 157 -6.85 16.83 11.04
N LEU A 158 -8.14 16.65 11.29
CA LEU A 158 -8.88 15.46 10.88
C LEU A 158 -9.06 15.39 9.37
N ALA A 159 -9.35 16.52 8.71
CA ALA A 159 -9.42 16.59 7.25
C ALA A 159 -8.07 16.24 6.61
N GLY A 160 -6.96 16.77 7.14
CA GLY A 160 -5.61 16.43 6.70
C GLY A 160 -5.29 14.95 6.88
N TYR A 161 -5.68 14.37 8.02
CA TYR A 161 -5.55 12.94 8.29
C TYR A 161 -6.30 12.08 7.25
N TYR A 162 -7.54 12.41 6.91
CA TYR A 162 -8.30 11.68 5.90
C TYR A 162 -7.73 11.82 4.48
N LEU A 163 -7.14 12.97 4.13
CA LEU A 163 -6.46 13.15 2.84
C LEU A 163 -5.21 12.27 2.72
N ILE A 164 -4.48 12.05 3.81
CA ILE A 164 -3.33 11.14 3.83
C ILE A 164 -3.75 9.69 3.50
N TYR A 165 -4.97 9.28 3.88
CA TYR A 165 -5.53 7.97 3.55
C TYR A 165 -5.86 7.78 2.05
N ALA A 166 -5.61 8.77 1.18
CA ALA A 166 -5.57 8.54 -0.26
C ALA A 166 -4.32 7.75 -0.72
N PHE A 167 -3.24 7.77 0.07
CA PHE A 167 -1.95 7.14 -0.27
C PHE A 167 -2.01 5.63 -0.58
N PRO A 168 -2.72 4.78 0.20
CA PRO A 168 -2.82 3.34 -0.08
C PRO A 168 -3.28 3.03 -1.52
N THR A 169 -4.17 3.86 -2.06
CA THR A 169 -4.62 3.74 -3.45
C THR A 169 -3.46 3.90 -4.44
N GLY A 170 -2.59 4.89 -4.22
CA GLY A 170 -1.40 5.11 -5.05
C GLY A 170 -0.43 3.93 -5.02
N TYR A 171 -0.23 3.33 -3.83
CA TYR A 171 0.61 2.13 -3.67
C TYR A 171 0.09 0.93 -4.48
N ILE A 172 -1.23 0.73 -4.54
CA ILE A 172 -1.80 -0.42 -5.28
C ILE A 172 -1.72 -0.23 -6.78
N LEU A 173 -1.90 1.00 -7.26
CA LEU A 173 -1.65 1.32 -8.66
C LEU A 173 -0.18 1.10 -9.02
N LEU A 174 0.77 1.37 -8.10
CA LEU A 174 2.19 1.10 -8.31
C LEU A 174 2.46 -0.40 -8.42
N LEU A 175 1.89 -1.22 -7.54
CA LEU A 175 2.01 -2.68 -7.61
C LEU A 175 1.41 -3.25 -8.91
N SER A 176 0.25 -2.72 -9.33
CA SER A 176 -0.41 -3.09 -10.59
C SER A 176 0.43 -2.68 -11.81
N MET A 177 1.04 -1.50 -11.78
CA MET A 177 1.89 -1.01 -12.87
C MET A 177 3.21 -1.76 -12.95
N ALA A 178 3.87 -2.04 -11.83
CA ALA A 178 5.06 -2.88 -11.77
C ALA A 178 4.77 -4.27 -12.34
N SER A 179 3.65 -4.86 -11.91
CA SER A 179 3.17 -6.16 -12.40
C SER A 179 2.86 -6.18 -13.90
N ALA A 180 2.34 -5.10 -14.46
CA ALA A 180 1.99 -5.00 -15.88
C ALA A 180 3.20 -4.74 -16.80
N ASN A 181 4.27 -4.16 -16.27
CA ASN A 181 5.47 -3.74 -17.01
C ASN A 181 6.62 -4.73 -16.98
N ILE A 182 6.44 -5.88 -16.33
CA ILE A 182 7.47 -6.92 -16.22
C ILE A 182 6.96 -8.20 -16.88
N ALA A 183 7.71 -8.72 -17.85
CA ALA A 183 7.50 -10.04 -18.46
C ALA A 183 8.66 -10.98 -18.09
N GLY A 184 8.43 -12.29 -18.15
CA GLY A 184 9.34 -13.31 -17.63
C GLY A 184 8.99 -13.72 -16.21
N HIS A 185 8.79 -15.02 -15.97
CA HIS A 185 8.47 -15.56 -14.65
C HIS A 185 9.54 -15.21 -13.61
N THR A 186 10.82 -15.48 -13.92
CA THR A 186 11.95 -15.20 -13.02
C THR A 186 12.08 -13.71 -12.73
N LYS A 187 11.93 -12.84 -13.73
CA LYS A 187 12.02 -11.37 -13.55
C LYS A 187 10.88 -10.85 -12.68
N LYS A 188 9.65 -11.33 -12.89
CA LYS A 188 8.49 -10.97 -12.05
C LYS A 188 8.69 -11.34 -10.59
N VAL A 189 9.15 -12.56 -10.32
CA VAL A 189 9.40 -13.02 -8.95
C VAL A 189 10.48 -12.15 -8.29
N THR A 190 11.62 -11.94 -8.96
CA THR A 190 12.72 -11.13 -8.43
C THR A 190 12.30 -9.69 -8.12
N VAL A 191 11.59 -9.03 -9.03
CA VAL A 191 11.16 -7.63 -8.80
C VAL A 191 10.12 -7.54 -7.69
N ASN A 192 9.16 -8.48 -7.63
CA ASN A 192 8.19 -8.51 -6.54
C ASN A 192 8.86 -8.74 -5.17
N SER A 193 9.90 -9.58 -5.11
CA SER A 193 10.72 -9.75 -3.90
C SER A 193 11.45 -8.46 -3.50
N LEU A 194 12.03 -7.74 -4.46
CA LEU A 194 12.69 -6.44 -4.20
C LEU A 194 11.70 -5.38 -3.69
N LEU A 195 10.50 -5.30 -4.27
CA LEU A 195 9.43 -4.41 -3.79
C LEU A 195 9.04 -4.71 -2.34
N LEU A 196 8.94 -5.99 -1.98
CA LEU A 196 8.64 -6.40 -0.61
C LEU A 196 9.77 -6.02 0.36
N ILE A 197 11.03 -6.25 -0.02
CA ILE A 197 12.18 -5.85 0.78
C ILE A 197 12.14 -4.34 1.04
N GLY A 198 11.88 -3.54 0.00
CA GLY A 198 11.73 -2.09 0.14
C GLY A 198 10.60 -1.70 1.10
N TYR A 199 9.43 -2.34 0.99
CA TYR A 199 8.30 -2.14 1.90
C TYR A 199 8.66 -2.49 3.36
N CYS A 200 9.35 -3.61 3.59
CA CYS A 200 9.79 -4.03 4.92
C CYS A 200 10.82 -3.06 5.51
N VAL A 201 11.82 -2.65 4.74
CA VAL A 201 12.84 -1.68 5.16
C VAL A 201 12.18 -0.34 5.52
N GLY A 202 11.23 0.12 4.69
CA GLY A 202 10.44 1.31 4.97
C GLY A 202 9.71 1.24 6.31
N ASN A 203 9.07 0.11 6.62
CA ASN A 203 8.36 -0.08 7.90
C ASN A 203 9.30 -0.13 9.12
N ILE A 204 10.57 -0.51 8.95
CA ILE A 204 11.57 -0.49 10.03
C ILE A 204 12.04 0.95 10.28
N ILE A 205 12.27 1.71 9.21
CA ILE A 205 12.80 3.08 9.29
C ILE A 205 11.71 4.08 9.69
N ALA A 206 10.48 3.94 9.21
CA ALA A 206 9.44 4.95 9.36
C ALA A 206 9.11 5.34 10.82
N PRO A 207 8.95 4.42 11.79
CA PRO A 207 8.69 4.77 13.18
C PRO A 207 9.83 5.55 13.84
N GLN A 208 11.07 5.41 13.35
CA GLN A 208 12.25 6.08 13.92
C GLN A 208 12.22 7.60 13.75
N PHE A 209 11.42 8.11 12.79
CA PHE A 209 11.21 9.54 12.62
C PHE A 209 10.24 10.14 13.65
N PHE A 210 9.43 9.32 14.31
CA PHE A 210 8.46 9.74 15.33
C PHE A 210 9.09 9.68 16.73
N LYS A 211 10.03 10.59 16.99
CA LYS A 211 10.72 10.67 18.29
C LYS A 211 9.80 11.19 19.39
N SER A 212 9.91 10.60 20.58
CA SER A 212 9.17 10.98 21.79
C SER A 212 9.39 12.43 22.22
N ASP A 213 10.55 13.01 21.91
CA ASP A 213 10.91 14.39 22.26
C ASP A 213 10.14 15.44 21.45
N GLN A 214 9.46 15.03 20.38
CA GLN A 214 8.72 15.91 19.48
C GLN A 214 7.22 15.87 19.72
N LYS A 215 6.77 15.25 20.81
CA LYS A 215 5.38 15.31 21.24
C LYS A 215 4.96 16.78 21.42
N PRO A 216 3.75 17.19 20.97
CA PRO A 216 2.72 16.43 20.28
C PRO A 216 2.73 16.54 18.74
N ARG A 217 3.67 17.28 18.10
CA ARG A 217 3.62 17.59 16.65
C ARG A 217 4.34 16.57 15.78
N TYR A 218 5.34 15.90 16.35
CA TYR A 218 6.22 14.99 15.63
C TYR A 218 6.70 15.60 14.29
N GLY A 219 7.24 16.81 14.35
CA GLY A 219 7.57 17.61 13.16
C GLY A 219 8.49 16.89 12.18
N LEU A 220 9.47 16.11 12.67
CA LEU A 220 10.32 15.27 11.80
C LEU A 220 9.53 14.14 11.16
N GLY A 221 8.62 13.50 11.89
CA GLY A 221 7.76 12.43 11.38
C GLY A 221 6.89 12.94 10.22
N VAL A 222 6.12 14.00 10.47
CA VAL A 222 5.25 14.60 9.44
C VAL A 222 6.06 15.17 8.28
N GLY A 223 7.19 15.83 8.56
CA GLY A 223 8.09 16.35 7.53
C GLY A 223 8.70 15.25 6.67
N SER A 224 9.07 14.11 7.25
CA SER A 224 9.59 12.95 6.50
C SER A 224 8.54 12.37 5.54
N CYS A 225 7.27 12.34 5.94
CA CYS A 225 6.16 11.95 5.07
C CYS A 225 6.00 12.91 3.89
N MET A 226 6.05 14.22 4.12
CA MET A 226 5.96 15.24 3.06
C MET A 226 7.08 15.08 2.03
N VAL A 227 8.33 14.95 2.49
CA VAL A 227 9.49 14.74 1.59
C VAL A 227 9.32 13.45 0.80
N SER A 228 8.89 12.37 1.46
CA SER A 228 8.66 11.08 0.80
C SER A 228 7.60 11.17 -0.29
N PHE A 229 6.46 11.82 -0.03
CA PHE A 229 5.42 12.02 -1.05
C PHE A 229 5.89 12.90 -2.21
N ALA A 230 6.63 13.98 -1.93
CA ALA A 230 7.18 14.84 -2.97
C ALA A 230 8.16 14.08 -3.89
N VAL A 231 9.08 13.30 -3.31
CA VAL A 231 10.02 12.47 -4.07
C VAL A 231 9.26 11.42 -4.90
N LEU A 232 8.24 10.78 -4.33
CA LEU A 232 7.43 9.79 -5.06
C LEU A 232 6.67 10.41 -6.23
N ILE A 233 6.12 11.62 -6.08
CA ILE A 233 5.45 12.34 -7.19
C ILE A 233 6.44 12.55 -8.35
N VAL A 234 7.65 13.03 -8.06
CA VAL A 234 8.68 13.25 -9.08
C VAL A 234 9.07 11.92 -9.74
N MET A 235 9.27 10.85 -8.96
CA MET A 235 9.59 9.53 -9.50
C MET A 235 8.48 8.97 -10.39
N VAL A 236 7.22 9.13 -10.02
CA VAL A 236 6.08 8.64 -10.82
C VAL A 236 5.96 9.40 -12.13
N ILE A 237 6.16 10.72 -12.11
CA ILE A 237 6.18 11.55 -13.33
C ILE A 237 7.36 11.15 -14.23
N ALA A 238 8.56 10.98 -13.66
CA ALA A 238 9.73 10.54 -14.41
C ALA A 238 9.53 9.15 -15.04
N LEU A 239 8.93 8.22 -14.29
CA LEU A 239 8.60 6.88 -14.78
C LEU A 239 7.58 6.95 -15.93
N ARG A 240 6.57 7.82 -15.84
CA ARG A 240 5.61 8.04 -16.94
C ARG A 240 6.30 8.55 -18.19
N ILE A 241 7.18 9.55 -18.07
CA ILE A 241 7.93 10.11 -19.21
C ILE A 241 8.81 9.03 -19.83
N TYR A 242 9.53 8.25 -19.00
CA TYR A 242 10.40 7.17 -19.46
C TYR A 242 9.62 6.08 -20.22
N LEU A 243 8.52 5.58 -19.66
CA LEU A 243 7.70 4.55 -20.29
C LEU A 243 7.02 5.06 -21.58
N GLY A 244 6.59 6.33 -21.58
CA GLY A 244 6.06 6.99 -22.77
C GLY A 244 7.11 7.14 -23.88
N TRP A 245 8.32 7.57 -23.53
CA TRP A 245 9.44 7.66 -24.46
C TRP A 245 9.81 6.29 -25.04
N GLN A 246 9.85 5.25 -24.20
CA GLN A 246 10.20 3.90 -24.62
C GLN A 246 9.15 3.30 -25.56
N ASN A 247 7.86 3.54 -25.28
CA ASN A 247 6.77 3.16 -26.19
C ASN A 247 6.86 3.92 -27.52
N ASN A 248 7.18 5.21 -27.50
CA ASN A 248 7.31 6.00 -28.73
C ASN A 248 8.50 5.55 -29.59
N LYS A 249 9.65 5.30 -28.95
CA LYS A 249 10.85 4.77 -29.62
C LYS A 249 10.58 3.42 -30.30
N ARG A 250 9.81 2.54 -29.67
CA ARG A 250 9.42 1.24 -30.25
C ARG A 250 8.43 1.37 -31.40
N ARG A 251 7.50 2.32 -31.33
CA ARG A 251 6.58 2.63 -32.45
C ARG A 251 7.31 3.19 -33.67
N SER A 252 8.30 4.05 -33.45
CA SER A 252 9.12 4.63 -34.53
C SER A 252 10.14 3.64 -35.14
N GLY A 253 10.43 2.52 -34.46
CA GLY A 253 11.41 1.52 -34.89
C GLY A 253 10.92 0.49 -35.91
N GLY A 254 9.70 0.62 -36.44
CA GLY A 254 9.13 -0.28 -37.45
C GLY A 254 8.56 -1.57 -36.85
N MET A 255 7.24 -1.62 -36.65
CA MET A 255 6.52 -2.83 -36.22
C MET A 255 6.12 -3.73 -37.41
N ASP A 256 6.43 -3.33 -38.65
CA ASP A 256 5.97 -4.02 -39.86
C ASP A 256 6.80 -5.27 -40.23
N ASP A 257 8.06 -5.38 -39.77
CA ASP A 257 8.93 -6.51 -40.15
C ASP A 257 8.84 -7.75 -39.23
N LEU A 258 8.00 -7.74 -38.19
CA LEU A 258 7.99 -8.79 -37.14
C LEU A 258 6.71 -9.63 -37.06
N VAL A 259 5.88 -9.58 -38.11
CA VAL A 259 4.63 -10.36 -38.23
C VAL A 259 4.88 -11.86 -38.44
N THR A 260 6.11 -12.28 -38.77
CA THR A 260 6.47 -13.62 -39.29
C THR A 260 7.22 -14.54 -38.31
N VAL A 261 7.06 -14.41 -37.00
CA VAL A 261 7.55 -15.46 -36.07
C VAL A 261 6.37 -16.01 -35.27
N GLY A 262 5.69 -17.00 -35.86
CA GLY A 262 4.76 -17.87 -35.15
C GLY A 262 5.47 -18.49 -33.94
N ASN A 263 4.79 -18.51 -32.79
CA ASN A 263 5.23 -19.05 -31.50
C ASN A 263 6.09 -18.15 -30.58
N LEU A 264 6.14 -16.83 -30.80
CA LEU A 264 6.70 -15.90 -29.78
C LEU A 264 5.98 -15.98 -28.42
N GLU A 265 4.73 -16.43 -28.38
CA GLU A 265 3.96 -16.63 -27.13
C GLU A 265 4.43 -17.82 -26.29
N PHE A 266 5.09 -18.81 -26.91
CA PHE A 266 5.67 -19.96 -26.21
C PHE A 266 7.02 -19.66 -25.56
N PHE A 267 7.75 -18.68 -26.09
CA PHE A 267 8.99 -18.22 -25.49
C PHE A 267 8.64 -17.16 -24.43
N ASP A 268 8.96 -17.42 -23.15
CA ASP A 268 8.79 -16.46 -22.04
C ASP A 268 9.81 -15.31 -22.16
N LEU A 269 9.69 -14.54 -23.23
CA LEU A 269 10.59 -13.45 -23.59
C LEU A 269 10.39 -12.28 -22.63
N THR A 270 11.52 -11.74 -22.16
CA THR A 270 11.55 -10.59 -21.26
C THR A 270 11.00 -9.34 -21.95
N ASP A 271 10.48 -8.38 -21.18
CA ASP A 271 9.83 -7.14 -21.67
C ASP A 271 10.72 -6.27 -22.58
N GLN A 272 12.03 -6.45 -22.50
CA GLN A 272 12.99 -5.76 -23.37
C GLN A 272 13.22 -6.47 -24.71
N VAL A 273 13.02 -7.78 -24.75
CA VAL A 273 13.26 -8.64 -25.91
C VAL A 273 11.99 -8.83 -26.73
N ASN A 274 10.82 -8.75 -26.10
CA ASN A 274 9.53 -8.90 -26.77
C ASN A 274 9.13 -7.62 -27.54
N PRO A 275 9.11 -7.64 -28.89
CA PRO A 275 8.79 -6.47 -29.69
C PRO A 275 7.30 -6.06 -29.62
N ARG A 276 6.39 -6.98 -29.26
CA ARG A 276 4.96 -6.69 -29.07
C ARG A 276 4.64 -6.11 -27.67
N PHE A 277 5.62 -5.99 -26.79
CA PHE A 277 5.40 -5.53 -25.43
C PHE A 277 5.21 -4.01 -25.36
N VAL A 278 3.98 -3.59 -25.04
CA VAL A 278 3.63 -2.19 -24.76
C VAL A 278 3.66 -1.97 -23.25
N TYR A 279 4.42 -0.96 -22.80
CA TYR A 279 4.45 -0.55 -21.40
C TYR A 279 3.17 0.19 -21.04
N VAL A 280 2.64 -0.10 -19.85
CA VAL A 280 1.48 0.59 -19.27
C VAL A 280 2.00 1.66 -18.31
N TYR A 281 1.52 2.88 -18.47
CA TYR A 281 1.89 4.02 -17.64
C TYR A 281 0.65 4.68 -17.05
#